data_AF-A0A6C0DN17-F1
#
_entry.id   AF-A0A6C0DN17-F1
#
_cell.length_a   1.000
_cell.length_b   1.000
_cell.length_c   1.000
_cell.angle_alpha   90.00
_cell.angle_beta   90.00
_cell.angle_gamma   90.00
#
_symmetry.space_group_name_H-M   'P 1'
#
loop_
_entity.id
_entity.type
_entity.pdbx_description
1 polymer ?
#
loop_
_entity_poly.entity_id
_entity_poly.type
_entity_poly.pdbx_seq_one_letter_code
_entity_poly.pdbx_strand_id
1 'polypeptide(L)'
;MEEVFVSTKEKDYLDEDKPIRGQNYCLVSFLSPEDILKDKEVYYFSRFIDNFGKDMKTLLDGLEAKYPDSADLIKTIRANHNYVFNRDEMDSQYKFFKDTNSAEIETDFHKENNFKTSMRGIKIRGVFDTMEEAKNRSEFIKKCDNKFDIYICQVGCWCPWSPNPNDLNDVEYSETQLNTLMKQYKQNMVNKDELFEQRRATAHASNMAADLAQQDPWTAAKTETPLEPVAETPLEPVAEPVAEPVAEPVAEPVAEPVAEPVAEPVAEPVTEPVTEPVTEPVPNIERSLSD
;
A
#
# COMPACT_ATOMS: atom_id res chain seq x y z
N MET A 1 -18.17 -40.71 -37.47
CA MET A 1 -17.28 -40.29 -36.37
C MET A 1 -17.31 -38.79 -36.38
N GLU A 2 -18.04 -38.17 -35.44
CA GLU A 2 -18.03 -36.71 -35.32
C GLU A 2 -16.66 -36.31 -34.76
N GLU A 3 -15.93 -35.49 -35.51
CA GLU A 3 -14.67 -34.93 -35.07
C GLU A 3 -14.93 -33.90 -33.98
N VAL A 4 -14.51 -34.23 -32.76
CA VAL A 4 -14.56 -33.33 -31.62
C VAL A 4 -13.41 -32.33 -31.77
N PHE A 5 -13.73 -31.12 -32.24
CA PHE A 5 -12.76 -30.03 -32.28
C PHE A 5 -12.43 -29.57 -30.85
N VAL A 6 -11.16 -29.73 -30.45
CA VAL A 6 -10.65 -29.22 -29.18
C VAL A 6 -10.33 -27.73 -29.35
N SER A 7 -10.90 -26.88 -28.48
CA SER A 7 -10.67 -25.43 -28.48
C SER A 7 -9.19 -25.09 -28.24
N THR A 8 -8.62 -24.24 -29.09
CA THR A 8 -7.23 -23.73 -29.01
C THR A 8 -7.06 -22.49 -28.14
N LYS A 9 -8.13 -22.00 -27.50
CA LYS A 9 -8.00 -20.97 -26.46
C LYS A 9 -7.32 -21.60 -25.25
N GLU A 10 -6.04 -21.28 -25.05
CA GLU A 10 -5.29 -21.63 -23.85
C GLU A 10 -6.10 -21.14 -22.65
N LYS A 11 -6.64 -22.09 -21.88
CA LYS A 11 -7.50 -21.77 -20.75
C LYS A 11 -6.57 -21.39 -19.62
N ASP A 12 -6.51 -20.10 -19.34
CA ASP A 12 -5.70 -19.57 -18.26
C ASP A 12 -6.30 -20.05 -16.93
N TYR A 13 -5.50 -20.76 -16.13
CA TYR A 13 -5.94 -21.36 -14.86
C TYR A 13 -5.65 -20.44 -13.66
N LEU A 14 -5.60 -19.12 -13.88
CA LEU A 14 -5.38 -18.12 -12.82
C LEU A 14 -6.63 -17.85 -11.96
N ASP A 15 -7.69 -18.65 -12.13
CA ASP A 15 -8.87 -18.64 -11.26
C ASP A 15 -8.53 -19.17 -9.86
N GLU A 16 -9.34 -18.83 -8.87
CA GLU A 16 -9.13 -19.29 -7.49
C GLU A 16 -9.02 -20.81 -7.42
N ASP A 17 -7.94 -21.29 -6.80
CA ASP A 17 -7.72 -22.72 -6.62
C ASP A 17 -8.87 -23.34 -5.82
N LYS A 18 -9.17 -24.60 -6.11
CA LYS A 18 -10.19 -25.33 -5.36
C LYS A 18 -9.79 -25.40 -3.89
N PRO A 19 -10.68 -25.02 -2.96
CA PRO A 19 -10.34 -24.99 -1.55
C PRO A 19 -9.99 -26.39 -1.05
N ILE A 20 -8.85 -26.49 -0.36
CA ILE A 20 -8.43 -27.70 0.32
C ILE A 20 -8.99 -27.64 1.75
N ARG A 21 -9.69 -28.70 2.16
CA ARG A 21 -10.28 -28.78 3.51
C ARG A 21 -9.22 -28.56 4.58
N GLY A 22 -9.46 -27.63 5.51
CA GLY A 22 -8.50 -27.29 6.55
C GLY A 22 -7.49 -26.22 6.15
N GLN A 23 -7.52 -25.73 4.92
CA GLN A 23 -6.49 -24.84 4.36
C GLN A 23 -7.11 -23.68 3.58
N ASN A 24 -7.91 -22.87 4.27
CA ASN A 24 -8.57 -21.72 3.64
C ASN A 24 -7.77 -20.43 3.83
N TYR A 25 -7.00 -20.30 4.92
CA TYR A 25 -6.26 -19.09 5.25
C TYR A 25 -4.80 -19.39 5.55
N CYS A 26 -3.88 -18.56 5.09
CA CYS A 26 -2.47 -18.66 5.42
C CYS A 26 -1.95 -17.36 6.04
N LEU A 27 -1.02 -17.50 6.99
CA LEU A 27 -0.30 -16.38 7.57
C LEU A 27 1.01 -16.19 6.82
N VAL A 28 1.22 -14.97 6.34
CA VAL A 28 2.38 -14.63 5.51
C VAL A 28 3.10 -13.43 6.11
N SER A 29 4.42 -13.47 6.12
CA SER A 29 5.24 -12.30 6.41
C SER A 29 6.27 -12.11 5.32
N PHE A 30 6.37 -10.86 4.85
CA PHE A 30 7.32 -10.46 3.83
C PHE A 30 8.60 -9.95 4.48
N LEU A 31 9.73 -10.30 3.88
CA LEU A 31 11.01 -9.67 4.10
C LEU A 31 11.28 -8.81 2.86
N SER A 32 10.90 -7.53 2.93
CA SER A 32 11.27 -6.54 1.92
C SER A 32 12.39 -5.66 2.46
N PRO A 33 13.65 -5.84 2.02
CA PRO A 33 14.74 -4.95 2.36
C PRO A 33 14.65 -3.57 1.66
N GLU A 34 13.58 -3.30 0.92
CA GLU A 34 13.55 -2.28 -0.14
C GLU A 34 12.73 -1.03 0.21
N ASP A 35 11.70 -1.17 1.06
CA ASP A 35 10.59 -0.22 1.15
C ASP A 35 10.96 1.15 1.78
N ILE A 36 12.16 1.29 2.35
CA ILE A 36 12.60 2.56 2.99
C ILE A 36 13.97 3.04 2.49
N LEU A 37 14.85 2.13 2.05
CA LEU A 37 16.22 2.46 1.64
C LEU A 37 16.38 2.61 0.12
N LYS A 38 15.66 1.82 -0.69
CA LYS A 38 15.81 1.88 -2.15
C LYS A 38 15.12 3.11 -2.74
N ASP A 39 13.94 3.49 -2.25
CA ASP A 39 13.21 4.62 -2.86
C ASP A 39 13.90 5.96 -2.62
N LYS A 40 14.56 6.14 -1.47
CA LYS A 40 15.37 7.33 -1.19
C LYS A 40 16.62 7.37 -2.07
N GLU A 41 17.42 6.31 -2.07
CA GLU A 41 18.68 6.27 -2.83
C GLU A 41 18.46 6.26 -4.34
N VAL A 42 17.44 5.56 -4.85
CA VAL A 42 17.04 5.60 -6.27
C VAL A 42 16.56 7.00 -6.65
N TYR A 43 15.85 7.71 -5.77
CA TYR A 43 15.45 9.09 -6.00
C TYR A 43 16.66 10.05 -6.04
N TYR A 44 17.59 9.94 -5.08
CA TYR A 44 18.84 10.72 -5.10
C TYR A 44 19.69 10.40 -6.32
N PHE A 45 19.81 9.13 -6.69
CA PHE A 45 20.53 8.69 -7.86
C PHE A 45 19.90 9.21 -9.15
N SER A 46 18.57 9.13 -9.28
CA SER A 46 17.86 9.73 -10.43
C SER A 46 18.13 11.23 -10.54
N ARG A 47 18.12 11.97 -9.42
CA ARG A 47 18.44 13.41 -9.42
C ARG A 47 19.91 13.68 -9.75
N PHE A 48 20.81 12.82 -9.28
CA PHE A 48 22.23 12.90 -9.61
C PHE A 48 22.46 12.68 -11.10
N ILE A 49 21.81 11.69 -11.71
CA ILE A 49 21.87 11.42 -13.15
C ILE A 49 21.39 12.63 -13.96
N ASP A 50 20.27 13.25 -13.57
CA ASP A 50 19.77 14.46 -14.23
C ASP A 50 20.77 15.62 -14.15
N ASN A 51 21.50 15.74 -13.03
CA ASN A 51 22.53 16.74 -12.87
C ASN A 51 23.80 16.41 -13.68
N PHE A 52 24.24 15.15 -13.64
CA PHE A 52 25.40 14.65 -14.37
C PHE A 52 25.23 14.82 -15.89
N GLY A 53 24.05 14.52 -16.44
CA GLY A 53 23.75 14.75 -17.85
C GLY A 53 23.87 16.24 -18.25
N LYS A 54 23.47 17.17 -17.36
CA LYS A 54 23.61 18.61 -17.58
C LYS A 54 25.07 19.07 -17.52
N ASP A 55 25.83 18.58 -16.55
CA ASP A 55 27.25 18.88 -16.40
C ASP A 55 28.03 18.38 -17.63
N MET A 56 27.74 17.16 -18.08
CA MET A 56 28.39 16.57 -19.25
C MET A 56 28.02 17.31 -20.53
N LYS A 57 26.77 17.77 -20.67
CA LYS A 57 26.35 18.60 -21.80
C LYS A 57 27.12 19.91 -21.83
N THR A 58 27.23 20.57 -20.68
CA THR A 58 27.98 21.83 -20.53
C THR A 58 29.47 21.63 -20.85
N LEU A 59 30.05 20.51 -20.44
CA LEU A 59 31.43 20.14 -20.76
C LEU A 59 31.62 19.97 -22.28
N LEU A 60 30.75 19.20 -22.94
CA LEU A 60 30.85 18.99 -24.38
C LEU A 60 30.63 20.27 -25.18
N ASP A 61 29.67 21.11 -24.77
CA ASP A 61 29.45 22.44 -25.37
C ASP A 61 30.69 23.34 -25.18
N GLY A 62 31.35 23.26 -24.02
CA GLY A 62 32.61 23.96 -23.75
C GLY A 62 33.80 23.46 -24.55
N LEU A 63 33.90 22.14 -24.80
CA LEU A 63 34.92 21.55 -25.67
C LEU A 63 34.69 21.91 -27.13
N GLU A 64 33.44 21.89 -27.59
CA GLU A 64 33.05 22.29 -28.94
C GLU A 64 33.39 23.75 -29.22
N ALA A 65 33.18 24.63 -28.22
CA ALA A 65 33.54 26.05 -28.32
C ALA A 65 35.07 26.30 -28.31
N LYS A 66 35.85 25.48 -27.59
CA LYS A 66 37.31 25.62 -27.49
C LYS A 66 38.07 25.01 -28.66
N TYR A 67 37.54 23.94 -29.25
CA TYR A 67 38.19 23.17 -30.32
C TYR A 67 37.27 23.04 -31.54
N PRO A 68 37.07 24.14 -32.30
CA PRO A 68 36.19 24.14 -33.47
C PRO A 68 36.65 23.15 -34.56
N ASP A 69 37.97 22.94 -34.69
CA ASP A 69 38.54 22.00 -35.68
C ASP A 69 38.22 20.52 -35.36
N SER A 70 37.82 20.22 -34.13
CA SER A 70 37.44 18.86 -33.68
C SER A 70 35.95 18.74 -33.37
N ALA A 71 35.14 19.72 -33.76
CA ALA A 71 33.71 19.77 -33.46
C ALA A 71 32.94 18.55 -34.00
N ASP A 72 33.31 18.04 -35.17
CA ASP A 72 32.66 16.87 -35.78
C ASP A 72 32.91 15.58 -35.00
N LEU A 73 34.11 15.42 -34.41
CA LEU A 73 34.41 14.30 -33.52
C LEU A 73 33.58 14.38 -32.23
N ILE A 74 33.47 15.59 -31.66
CA ILE A 74 32.70 15.84 -30.43
C ILE A 74 31.20 15.57 -30.67
N LYS A 75 30.67 15.95 -31.83
CA LYS A 75 29.29 15.64 -32.24
C LYS A 75 29.06 14.14 -32.44
N THR A 76 30.04 13.43 -33.01
CA THR A 76 29.97 11.97 -33.17
C THR A 76 29.94 11.26 -31.82
N ILE A 77 30.78 11.69 -30.87
CA ILE A 77 30.78 11.18 -29.49
C ILE A 77 29.45 11.45 -28.81
N ARG A 78 28.90 12.66 -28.96
CA ARG A 78 27.59 13.05 -28.42
C ARG A 78 26.47 12.16 -28.96
N ALA A 79 26.48 11.86 -30.25
CA ALA A 79 25.49 11.02 -30.90
C ALA A 79 25.58 9.55 -30.46
N ASN A 80 26.79 9.01 -30.33
CA ASN A 80 27.01 7.62 -29.93
C ASN A 80 26.67 7.36 -28.45
N HIS A 81 26.79 8.38 -27.59
CA HIS A 81 26.52 8.27 -26.16
C HIS A 81 25.27 9.04 -25.73
N ASN A 82 24.21 8.98 -26.53
CA ASN A 82 22.96 9.71 -26.26
C ASN A 82 22.34 9.35 -24.89
N TYR A 83 22.52 8.11 -24.44
CA TYR A 83 22.08 7.63 -23.13
C TYR A 83 22.68 8.41 -21.95
N VAL A 84 23.82 9.08 -22.11
CA VAL A 84 24.41 9.91 -21.03
C VAL A 84 23.58 11.18 -20.77
N PHE A 85 22.85 11.64 -21.78
CA PHE A 85 22.10 12.91 -21.74
C PHE A 85 20.60 12.71 -21.62
N ASN A 86 20.11 11.50 -21.90
CA ASN A 86 18.69 11.17 -21.86
C ASN A 86 18.41 10.06 -20.84
N ARG A 87 17.58 10.40 -19.85
CA ARG A 87 17.17 9.49 -18.77
C ARG A 87 16.48 8.23 -19.30
N ASP A 88 15.58 8.36 -20.28
CA ASP A 88 14.78 7.24 -20.78
C ASP A 88 15.63 6.23 -21.56
N GLU A 89 16.61 6.75 -22.30
CA GLU A 89 17.54 5.93 -23.08
C GLU A 89 18.58 5.27 -22.17
N MET A 90 18.98 5.93 -21.08
CA MET A 90 19.81 5.30 -20.05
C MET A 90 19.08 4.18 -19.31
N ASP A 91 17.81 4.34 -18.99
CA ASP A 91 17.00 3.28 -18.37
C ASP A 91 16.91 2.06 -19.29
N SER A 92 16.73 2.28 -20.60
CA SER A 92 16.69 1.22 -21.60
C SER A 92 18.03 0.47 -21.71
N GLN A 93 19.15 1.19 -21.76
CA GLN A 93 20.49 0.60 -21.78
C GLN A 93 20.83 -0.14 -20.47
N TYR A 94 20.42 0.43 -19.33
CA TYR A 94 20.60 -0.20 -18.02
C TYR A 94 19.85 -1.53 -17.93
N LYS A 95 18.59 -1.58 -18.41
CA LYS A 95 17.81 -2.83 -18.47
C LYS A 95 18.51 -3.88 -19.34
N PHE A 96 18.96 -3.49 -20.53
CA PHE A 96 19.69 -4.40 -21.41
C PHE A 96 20.99 -4.95 -20.79
N PHE A 97 21.77 -4.08 -20.14
CA PHE A 97 22.98 -4.47 -19.42
C PHE A 97 22.67 -5.42 -18.26
N LYS A 98 21.64 -5.10 -17.47
CA LYS A 98 21.19 -5.94 -16.36
C LYS A 98 20.81 -7.34 -16.83
N ASP A 99 20.05 -7.46 -17.92
CA ASP A 99 19.61 -8.75 -18.44
C ASP A 99 20.81 -9.57 -18.96
N THR A 100 21.74 -8.92 -19.66
CA THR A 100 22.91 -9.56 -20.26
C THR A 100 23.94 -10.02 -19.22
N ASN A 101 24.15 -9.23 -18.17
CA ASN A 101 25.25 -9.44 -17.21
C ASN A 101 24.77 -9.88 -15.81
N SER A 102 23.47 -10.14 -15.63
CA SER A 102 22.83 -10.50 -14.36
C SER A 102 23.61 -11.55 -13.55
N ALA A 103 23.94 -12.69 -14.17
CA ALA A 103 24.59 -13.81 -13.48
C ALA A 103 26.00 -13.49 -12.96
N GLU A 104 26.78 -12.73 -13.73
CA GLU A 104 28.15 -12.34 -13.35
C GLU A 104 28.11 -11.29 -12.23
N ILE A 105 27.25 -10.29 -12.37
CA ILE A 105 27.07 -9.21 -11.39
C ILE A 105 26.55 -9.76 -10.05
N GLU A 106 25.59 -10.68 -10.06
CA GLU A 106 25.10 -11.31 -8.81
C GLU A 106 26.22 -12.09 -8.11
N THR A 107 27.02 -12.82 -8.88
CA THR A 107 28.16 -13.58 -8.35
C THR A 107 29.18 -12.66 -7.69
N ASP A 108 29.52 -11.54 -8.31
CA ASP A 108 30.47 -10.57 -7.76
C ASP A 108 29.87 -9.81 -6.57
N PHE A 109 28.59 -9.43 -6.64
CA PHE A 109 27.88 -8.82 -5.53
C PHE A 109 27.90 -9.73 -4.28
N HIS A 110 27.68 -11.03 -4.44
CA HIS A 110 27.74 -11.98 -3.33
C HIS A 110 29.14 -12.10 -2.72
N LYS A 111 30.20 -12.06 -3.55
CA LYS A 111 31.59 -12.06 -3.05
C LYS A 111 31.91 -10.79 -2.25
N GLU A 112 31.54 -9.62 -2.78
CA GLU A 112 31.84 -8.32 -2.17
C GLU A 112 31.04 -8.06 -0.89
N ASN A 113 29.83 -8.61 -0.79
CA ASN A 113 28.93 -8.39 0.34
C ASN A 113 28.99 -9.50 1.40
N ASN A 114 30.08 -10.28 1.43
CA ASN A 114 30.27 -11.41 2.35
C ASN A 114 29.07 -12.38 2.34
N PHE A 115 28.47 -12.61 1.17
CA PHE A 115 27.28 -13.45 1.00
C PHE A 115 26.08 -13.06 1.87
N LYS A 116 25.99 -11.79 2.31
CA LYS A 116 24.76 -11.28 2.94
C LYS A 116 23.61 -11.39 1.95
N THR A 117 22.51 -12.00 2.37
CA THR A 117 21.33 -12.26 1.53
C THR A 117 20.68 -10.95 1.08
N SER A 118 20.67 -10.71 -0.24
CA SER A 118 19.88 -9.70 -0.95
C SER A 118 18.49 -10.22 -1.37
N MET A 119 18.06 -11.33 -0.78
CA MET A 119 16.89 -12.10 -1.20
C MET A 119 15.60 -11.54 -0.61
N ARG A 120 14.60 -11.37 -1.47
CA ARG A 120 13.21 -11.14 -1.08
C ARG A 120 12.66 -12.44 -0.50
N GLY A 121 12.13 -12.38 0.72
CA GLY A 121 11.67 -13.56 1.45
C GLY A 121 10.17 -13.54 1.68
N ILE A 122 9.50 -14.65 1.41
CA ILE A 122 8.16 -14.93 1.94
C ILE A 122 8.31 -16.01 3.01
N LYS A 123 7.79 -15.75 4.20
CA LYS A 123 7.65 -16.78 5.24
C LYS A 123 6.17 -17.11 5.44
N ILE A 124 5.80 -18.34 5.11
CA ILE A 124 4.50 -18.91 5.48
C ILE A 124 4.60 -19.37 6.94
N ARG A 125 3.78 -18.76 7.81
CA ARG A 125 3.79 -18.97 9.27
C ARG A 125 2.73 -19.95 9.77
N GLY A 126 1.94 -20.48 8.86
CA GLY A 126 0.92 -21.49 9.11
C GLY A 126 -0.24 -21.38 8.13
N VAL A 127 -1.06 -22.42 8.10
CA VAL A 127 -2.28 -22.51 7.31
C VAL A 127 -3.41 -22.97 8.23
N PHE A 128 -4.59 -22.39 8.10
CA PHE A 128 -5.73 -22.50 9.01
C PHE A 128 -7.03 -22.71 8.22
N ASP A 129 -8.02 -23.32 8.87
CA ASP A 129 -9.33 -23.56 8.26
C ASP A 129 -10.23 -22.33 8.42
N THR A 130 -10.18 -21.67 9.58
CA THR A 130 -11.04 -20.52 9.90
C THR A 130 -10.26 -19.22 10.06
N MET A 131 -10.93 -18.10 9.78
CA MET A 131 -10.36 -16.77 9.95
C MET A 131 -10.04 -16.47 11.43
N GLU A 132 -10.86 -16.96 12.36
CA GLU A 132 -10.65 -16.77 13.80
C GLU A 132 -9.39 -17.47 14.31
N GLU A 133 -9.12 -18.70 13.84
CA GLU A 133 -7.88 -19.42 14.15
C GLU A 133 -6.65 -18.68 13.62
N ALA A 134 -6.71 -18.19 12.38
CA ALA A 134 -5.65 -17.40 11.78
C ALA A 134 -5.37 -16.11 12.58
N LYS A 135 -6.42 -15.40 13.02
CA LYS A 135 -6.32 -14.21 13.88
C LYS A 135 -5.70 -14.52 15.24
N ASN A 136 -6.20 -15.54 15.94
CA ASN A 136 -5.65 -15.95 17.23
C ASN A 136 -4.15 -16.33 17.12
N ARG A 137 -3.77 -16.99 16.03
CA ARG A 137 -2.37 -17.35 15.78
C ARG A 137 -1.51 -16.15 15.40
N SER A 138 -2.04 -15.20 14.62
CA SER A 138 -1.30 -13.98 14.26
C SER A 138 -1.01 -13.13 15.51
N GLU A 139 -1.99 -13.00 16.42
CA GLU A 139 -1.79 -12.35 17.73
C GLU A 139 -0.73 -13.04 18.57
N PHE A 140 -0.75 -14.38 18.62
CA PHE A 140 0.25 -15.15 19.35
C PHE A 140 1.66 -14.91 18.80
N ILE A 141 1.83 -14.96 17.48
CA ILE A 141 3.12 -14.73 16.83
C ILE A 141 3.58 -13.29 17.08
N LYS A 142 2.67 -12.32 17.01
CA LYS A 142 2.96 -10.90 17.23
C LYS A 142 3.42 -10.60 18.66
N LYS A 143 2.90 -11.34 19.65
CA LYS A 143 3.39 -11.30 21.05
C LYS A 143 4.81 -11.86 21.19
N CYS A 144 5.17 -12.86 20.40
CA CYS A 144 6.52 -13.44 20.41
C CYS A 144 7.54 -12.62 19.60
N ASP A 145 7.11 -12.06 18.46
CA ASP A 145 7.93 -11.33 17.50
C ASP A 145 7.12 -10.20 16.86
N ASN A 146 7.34 -8.96 17.35
CA ASN A 146 6.70 -7.74 16.86
C ASN A 146 7.52 -7.04 15.75
N LYS A 147 8.52 -7.71 15.16
CA LYS A 147 9.42 -7.07 14.19
C LYS A 147 8.88 -7.04 12.77
N PHE A 148 7.95 -7.92 12.44
CA PHE A 148 7.45 -8.11 11.08
C PHE A 148 5.94 -8.05 11.01
N ASP A 149 5.42 -7.43 9.96
CA ASP A 149 4.00 -7.45 9.65
C ASP A 149 3.53 -8.86 9.30
N ILE A 150 2.33 -9.21 9.77
CA ILE A 150 1.69 -10.51 9.55
C ILE A 150 0.43 -10.27 8.74
N TYR A 151 0.40 -10.83 7.54
CA TYR A 151 -0.72 -10.74 6.62
C TYR A 151 -1.52 -12.04 6.70
N ILE A 152 -2.85 -11.92 6.67
CA ILE A 152 -3.75 -13.06 6.55
C ILE A 152 -4.22 -13.10 5.10
N CYS A 153 -3.86 -14.16 4.39
CA CYS A 153 -4.18 -14.33 2.98
C CYS A 153 -5.12 -15.52 2.82
N GLN A 154 -6.07 -15.43 1.87
CA GLN A 154 -6.89 -16.57 1.50
C GLN A 154 -6.09 -17.47 0.54
N VAL A 155 -6.12 -18.77 0.80
CA VAL A 155 -5.44 -19.77 -0.03
C VAL A 155 -6.15 -19.85 -1.38
N GLY A 156 -5.38 -19.79 -2.47
CA GLY A 156 -5.90 -19.81 -3.84
C GLY A 156 -6.24 -18.43 -4.41
N CYS A 157 -6.13 -17.36 -3.63
CA CYS A 157 -6.36 -15.99 -4.11
C CYS A 157 -5.03 -15.25 -4.39
N TRP A 158 -5.05 -14.34 -5.36
CA TRP A 158 -3.92 -13.44 -5.62
C TRP A 158 -3.69 -12.49 -4.43
N CYS A 159 -2.46 -12.44 -3.95
CA CYS A 159 -2.04 -11.49 -2.93
C CYS A 159 -0.93 -10.57 -3.49
N PRO A 160 -1.09 -9.24 -3.42
CA PRO A 160 -0.03 -8.32 -3.78
C PRO A 160 1.21 -8.52 -2.90
N TRP A 161 2.39 -8.34 -3.47
CA TRP A 161 3.66 -8.41 -2.72
C TRP A 161 3.80 -7.21 -1.79
N SER A 162 3.97 -7.43 -0.48
CA SER A 162 4.14 -6.36 0.54
C SER A 162 3.10 -5.23 0.40
N PRO A 163 1.79 -5.52 0.57
CA PRO A 163 0.77 -4.49 0.39
C PRO A 163 0.92 -3.38 1.42
N ASN A 164 0.64 -2.15 0.99
CA ASN A 164 0.57 -1.01 1.88
C ASN A 164 -0.55 -1.26 2.93
N PRO A 165 -0.25 -1.14 4.23
CA PRO A 165 -1.25 -1.35 5.28
C PRO A 165 -2.52 -0.52 5.10
N ASN A 166 -2.42 0.70 4.55
CA ASN A 166 -3.58 1.58 4.43
C ASN A 166 -4.61 1.13 3.37
N ASP A 167 -4.18 0.34 2.39
CA ASP A 167 -5.05 -0.15 1.31
C ASP A 167 -5.80 -1.43 1.70
N LEU A 168 -5.55 -1.96 2.91
CA LEU A 168 -6.18 -3.17 3.42
C LEU A 168 -7.47 -2.84 4.17
N ASN A 169 -8.51 -3.63 3.91
CA ASN A 169 -9.83 -3.46 4.54
C ASN A 169 -9.74 -3.65 6.07
N ASP A 170 -9.10 -4.75 6.51
CA ASP A 170 -9.00 -5.15 7.91
C ASP A 170 -7.56 -5.07 8.40
N VAL A 171 -7.21 -3.92 9.01
CA VAL A 171 -5.90 -3.67 9.60
C VAL A 171 -6.03 -3.70 11.12
N GLU A 172 -5.23 -4.55 11.76
CA GLU A 172 -5.14 -4.63 13.22
C GLU A 172 -3.72 -4.28 13.69
N TYR A 173 -3.62 -3.17 14.40
CA TYR A 173 -2.41 -2.64 15.01
C TYR A 173 -2.08 -3.36 16.32
N SER A 174 -0.83 -3.26 16.75
CA SER A 174 -0.40 -3.80 18.05
C SER A 174 -1.07 -3.07 19.21
N GLU A 175 -1.34 -1.78 19.03
CA GLU A 175 -1.94 -0.91 20.05
C GLU A 175 -3.47 -0.98 20.03
N THR A 176 -4.07 -1.35 21.15
CA THR A 176 -5.53 -1.49 21.31
C THR A 176 -6.26 -0.15 21.18
N GLN A 177 -5.63 0.92 21.67
CA GLN A 177 -6.17 2.29 21.55
C GLN A 177 -6.22 2.74 20.09
N LEU A 178 -5.15 2.47 19.33
CA LEU A 178 -5.09 2.82 17.90
C LEU A 178 -6.12 2.02 17.08
N ASN A 179 -6.30 0.73 17.38
CA ASN A 179 -7.36 -0.09 16.79
C ASN A 179 -8.74 0.51 17.02
N THR A 180 -9.01 0.97 18.25
CA THR A 180 -10.29 1.58 18.62
C THR A 180 -10.51 2.88 17.83
N LEU A 181 -9.50 3.74 17.77
CA LEU A 181 -9.56 5.01 17.07
C LEU A 181 -9.77 4.81 15.56
N MET A 182 -9.04 3.90 14.93
CA MET A 182 -9.18 3.59 13.51
C MET A 182 -10.52 2.96 13.16
N LYS A 183 -11.04 2.06 14.01
CA LYS A 183 -12.39 1.48 13.84
C LYS A 183 -13.48 2.55 13.95
N GLN A 184 -13.40 3.42 14.96
CA GLN A 184 -14.35 4.53 15.11
C GLN A 184 -14.26 5.53 13.96
N TYR A 185 -13.06 5.84 13.48
CA TYR A 185 -12.86 6.70 12.32
C TYR A 185 -13.53 6.12 11.07
N LYS A 186 -13.27 4.84 10.74
CA LYS A 186 -13.93 4.14 9.62
C LYS A 186 -15.46 4.11 9.79
N GLN A 187 -15.96 3.84 10.99
CA GLN A 187 -17.40 3.85 11.26
C GLN A 187 -18.02 5.23 11.05
N ASN A 188 -17.36 6.30 11.51
CA ASN A 188 -17.84 7.67 11.31
C ASN A 188 -17.88 8.06 9.83
N MET A 189 -16.91 7.59 9.03
CA MET A 189 -16.92 7.81 7.58
C MET A 189 -18.11 7.11 6.91
N VAL A 190 -18.34 5.83 7.22
CA VAL A 190 -19.49 5.07 6.69
C VAL A 190 -20.80 5.73 7.09
N ASN A 191 -20.97 6.08 8.37
CA ASN A 191 -22.16 6.75 8.86
C ASN A 191 -22.39 8.10 8.13
N LYS A 192 -21.31 8.87 7.86
CA LYS A 192 -21.39 10.12 7.10
C LYS A 192 -21.90 9.88 5.68
N ASP A 193 -21.39 8.85 5.01
CA ASP A 193 -21.78 8.52 3.64
C ASP A 193 -23.22 8.00 3.58
N GLU A 194 -23.63 7.14 4.51
CA GLU A 194 -25.02 6.68 4.65
C GLU A 194 -26.00 7.84 4.88
N LEU A 195 -25.67 8.77 5.79
CA LEU A 195 -26.50 9.95 6.04
C LEU A 195 -26.60 10.84 4.80
N PHE A 196 -25.52 10.95 4.03
CA PHE A 196 -25.51 11.71 2.80
C PHE A 196 -26.37 11.06 1.71
N GLU A 197 -26.28 9.73 1.56
CA GLU A 197 -27.14 8.97 0.65
C GLU A 197 -28.61 9.03 1.05
N GLN A 198 -28.93 8.92 2.34
CA GLN A 198 -30.28 9.11 2.85
C GLN A 198 -30.82 10.50 2.51
N ARG A 199 -30.02 11.57 2.70
CA ARG A 199 -30.40 12.93 2.31
C ARG A 199 -30.61 13.08 0.81
N ARG A 200 -29.74 12.46 0.00
CA ARG A 200 -29.87 12.46 -1.46
C ARG A 200 -31.15 11.72 -1.88
N ALA A 201 -31.45 10.58 -1.27
CA ALA A 201 -32.63 9.77 -1.56
C ALA A 201 -33.93 10.46 -1.13
N THR A 202 -33.97 11.10 0.05
CA THR A 202 -35.15 11.85 0.51
C THR A 202 -35.40 13.08 -0.36
N ALA A 203 -34.35 13.81 -0.78
CA ALA A 203 -34.48 14.91 -1.74
C ALA A 203 -34.97 14.44 -3.11
N HIS A 204 -34.48 13.29 -3.61
CA HIS A 204 -35.00 12.70 -4.84
C HIS A 204 -36.46 12.29 -4.72
N ALA A 205 -36.85 11.66 -3.60
CA ALA A 205 -38.22 11.26 -3.34
C ALA A 205 -39.16 12.47 -3.20
N SER A 206 -38.72 13.55 -2.55
CA SER A 206 -39.51 14.78 -2.45
C SER A 206 -39.68 15.46 -3.82
N ASN A 207 -38.66 15.45 -4.65
CA ASN A 207 -38.74 16.00 -6.01
C ASN A 207 -39.66 15.15 -6.90
N MET A 208 -39.59 13.82 -6.82
CA MET A 208 -40.52 12.93 -7.52
C MET A 208 -41.96 13.07 -7.02
N ALA A 209 -42.16 13.25 -5.71
CA ALA A 209 -43.48 13.51 -5.15
C ALA A 209 -44.04 14.88 -5.60
N ALA A 210 -43.19 15.90 -5.72
CA ALA A 210 -43.56 17.19 -6.28
C ALA A 210 -43.96 17.10 -7.77
N ASP A 211 -43.21 16.35 -8.58
CA ASP A 211 -43.54 16.09 -9.99
C ASP A 211 -44.86 15.31 -10.15
N LEU A 212 -45.13 14.32 -9.28
CA LEU A 212 -46.39 13.56 -9.27
C LEU A 212 -47.58 14.41 -8.80
N ALA A 213 -47.37 15.34 -7.86
CA ALA A 213 -48.41 16.28 -7.42
C ALA A 213 -48.73 17.34 -8.49
N GLN A 214 -47.85 17.52 -9.47
CA GLN A 214 -48.01 18.39 -10.62
C GLN A 214 -48.54 17.64 -11.84
N GLN A 215 -49.45 16.67 -11.66
CA GLN A 215 -50.24 16.15 -12.77
C GLN A 215 -51.20 17.25 -13.28
N ASP A 216 -51.07 17.60 -14.56
CA ASP A 216 -51.86 18.64 -15.21
C ASP A 216 -53.37 18.34 -15.09
N PRO A 217 -54.23 19.34 -14.76
CA PRO A 217 -55.68 19.16 -14.53
C PRO A 217 -56.44 18.54 -15.71
N TRP A 218 -55.84 18.52 -16.90
CA TRP A 218 -56.45 17.99 -18.12
C TRP A 218 -56.58 16.46 -18.14
N THR A 219 -55.73 15.75 -17.40
CA THR A 219 -55.71 14.27 -17.39
C THR A 219 -56.75 13.65 -16.45
N ALA A 220 -57.24 14.41 -15.47
CA ALA A 220 -58.28 13.98 -14.54
C ALA A 220 -59.72 14.15 -15.09
N ALA A 221 -59.91 15.06 -16.05
CA ALA A 221 -61.23 15.47 -16.56
C ALA A 221 -61.95 14.46 -17.49
N LYS A 222 -61.41 13.25 -17.69
CA LYS A 222 -62.04 12.22 -18.53
C LYS A 222 -62.74 11.09 -17.76
N THR A 223 -62.82 11.17 -16.44
CA THR A 223 -63.42 10.11 -15.62
C THR A 223 -64.39 10.66 -14.57
N GLU A 224 -65.32 11.51 -15.00
CA GLU A 224 -66.48 11.88 -14.18
C GLU A 224 -67.76 11.36 -14.84
N THR A 225 -68.30 10.26 -14.28
CA THR A 225 -69.74 10.00 -14.28
C THR A 225 -70.19 9.95 -12.82
N PRO A 226 -71.20 10.72 -12.39
CA PRO A 226 -71.47 10.95 -10.96
C PRO A 226 -72.47 9.93 -10.40
N LEU A 227 -72.21 9.42 -9.19
CA LEU A 227 -73.25 8.88 -8.32
C LEU A 227 -73.03 9.36 -6.87
N GLU A 228 -74.14 9.71 -6.25
CA GLU A 228 -74.36 10.49 -5.02
C GLU A 228 -73.95 9.84 -3.68
N PRO A 229 -73.96 10.61 -2.56
CA PRO A 229 -73.18 10.39 -1.33
C PRO A 229 -74.00 9.85 -0.14
N VAL A 230 -73.36 9.21 0.85
CA VAL A 230 -73.97 8.97 2.18
C VAL A 230 -72.95 9.00 3.34
N ALA A 231 -73.17 9.98 4.25
CA ALA A 231 -73.03 10.01 5.72
C ALA A 231 -71.66 9.73 6.38
N GLU A 232 -71.03 10.74 7.01
CA GLU A 232 -71.15 11.19 8.43
C GLU A 232 -70.32 10.37 9.44
N THR A 233 -69.28 10.99 10.03
CA THR A 233 -69.24 11.35 11.47
C THR A 233 -67.96 12.15 11.80
N PRO A 234 -68.03 13.21 12.64
CA PRO A 234 -66.89 14.07 12.98
C PRO A 234 -66.33 13.89 14.42
N LEU A 235 -65.02 14.20 14.56
CA LEU A 235 -64.30 14.91 15.67
C LEU A 235 -64.34 14.32 17.10
N GLU A 236 -63.28 14.26 17.91
CA GLU A 236 -62.35 15.28 18.47
C GLU A 236 -61.24 14.59 19.33
N PRO A 237 -60.28 15.28 20.00
CA PRO A 237 -59.35 16.29 19.49
C PRO A 237 -57.88 16.14 20.02
N VAL A 238 -57.06 17.06 19.52
CA VAL A 238 -55.65 17.42 19.75
C VAL A 238 -55.24 17.63 21.22
N ALA A 239 -53.99 17.26 21.54
CA ALA A 239 -53.14 18.00 22.48
C ALA A 239 -51.70 18.10 21.94
N GLU A 240 -51.16 19.31 22.02
CA GLU A 240 -50.03 19.91 21.30
C GLU A 240 -48.62 19.67 21.91
N PRO A 241 -47.53 20.11 21.24
CA PRO A 241 -46.14 19.73 21.50
C PRO A 241 -45.40 20.68 22.47
N VAL A 242 -44.26 20.25 23.01
CA VAL A 242 -43.31 21.12 23.74
C VAL A 242 -42.02 21.27 22.91
N ALA A 243 -41.74 22.51 22.51
CA ALA A 243 -40.46 23.02 22.01
C ALA A 243 -39.41 23.02 23.15
N GLU A 244 -38.10 22.86 22.92
CA GLU A 244 -37.21 23.87 22.32
C GLU A 244 -35.84 23.28 21.89
N PRO A 245 -35.11 23.97 20.98
CA PRO A 245 -33.76 23.62 20.54
C PRO A 245 -32.67 24.27 21.41
N VAL A 246 -31.56 23.58 21.64
CA VAL A 246 -30.32 24.23 22.10
C VAL A 246 -29.31 24.22 20.97
N ALA A 247 -29.08 25.40 20.41
CA ALA A 247 -27.90 25.74 19.62
C ALA A 247 -26.86 26.36 20.55
N GLU A 248 -25.64 25.85 20.54
CA GLU A 248 -24.44 26.65 20.82
C GLU A 248 -23.39 26.36 19.73
N PRO A 249 -22.87 27.40 19.06
CA PRO A 249 -21.69 27.29 18.21
C PRO A 249 -20.44 27.54 19.06
N VAL A 250 -19.56 26.55 19.22
CA VAL A 250 -18.22 26.82 19.76
C VAL A 250 -17.29 27.14 18.59
N ALA A 251 -17.00 28.43 18.46
CA ALA A 251 -15.91 28.96 17.65
C ALA A 251 -14.55 28.52 18.22
N GLU A 252 -13.57 28.41 17.32
CA GLU A 252 -12.18 27.99 17.50
C GLU A 252 -11.45 28.64 18.70
N PRO A 253 -10.34 28.01 19.12
CA PRO A 253 -9.09 28.76 19.00
C PRO A 253 -8.03 28.01 18.18
N VAL A 254 -7.58 28.66 17.12
CA VAL A 254 -6.25 28.44 16.54
C VAL A 254 -5.23 28.91 17.60
N ALA A 255 -4.50 27.96 18.19
CA ALA A 255 -3.33 28.25 19.00
C ALA A 255 -2.14 27.47 18.41
N GLU A 256 -1.31 28.17 17.64
CA GLU A 256 0.09 27.80 17.46
C GLU A 256 0.81 27.90 18.81
N PRO A 257 1.67 26.96 19.16
CA PRO A 257 2.85 27.27 19.95
C PRO A 257 4.10 27.15 19.09
N VAL A 258 4.64 28.30 18.69
CA VAL A 258 6.08 28.48 18.48
C VAL A 258 6.75 28.48 19.85
N ALA A 259 7.54 27.44 20.15
CA ALA A 259 8.70 27.52 21.04
C ALA A 259 9.49 26.20 21.01
N GLU A 260 10.69 26.24 20.42
CA GLU A 260 11.78 25.34 20.80
C GLU A 260 12.08 25.49 22.30
N PRO A 261 12.50 24.41 22.96
CA PRO A 261 13.71 24.54 23.77
C PRO A 261 14.74 23.49 23.37
N VAL A 262 15.88 24.00 22.88
CA VAL A 262 17.18 23.34 22.97
C VAL A 262 17.52 23.16 24.44
N ALA A 263 17.60 21.91 24.90
CA ALA A 263 18.37 21.55 26.09
C ALA A 263 18.71 20.05 26.03
N GLU A 264 19.96 19.76 25.65
CA GLU A 264 20.61 18.49 25.96
C GLU A 264 20.60 18.25 27.48
N PRO A 265 20.45 16.99 27.91
CA PRO A 265 21.17 16.53 29.08
C PRO A 265 22.22 15.50 28.65
N VAL A 266 23.48 15.96 28.62
CA VAL A 266 24.64 15.09 28.82
C VAL A 266 24.51 14.49 30.22
N ALA A 267 24.25 13.20 30.29
CA ALA A 267 24.42 12.40 31.49
C ALA A 267 25.12 11.10 31.10
N GLU A 268 26.44 11.09 31.27
CA GLU A 268 27.22 9.87 31.41
C GLU A 268 26.66 9.05 32.59
N PRO A 269 26.71 7.71 32.48
CA PRO A 269 27.24 7.01 33.64
C PRO A 269 28.23 5.89 33.29
N VAL A 270 29.38 5.99 33.98
CA VAL A 270 29.99 4.94 34.80
C VAL A 270 30.69 3.78 34.08
N THR A 271 32.02 3.88 34.18
CA THR A 271 33.06 2.84 34.21
C THR A 271 32.72 1.56 34.98
N GLU A 272 33.14 0.40 34.46
CA GLU A 272 33.95 -0.68 35.12
C GLU A 272 33.83 -2.03 34.33
N PRO A 273 34.67 -3.06 34.57
CA PRO A 273 35.98 -3.27 33.96
C PRO A 273 36.01 -4.52 33.03
N VAL A 274 36.96 -4.56 32.09
CA VAL A 274 37.26 -5.77 31.32
C VAL A 274 38.36 -6.56 32.02
N THR A 275 38.00 -7.67 32.64
CA THR A 275 38.93 -8.74 33.03
C THR A 275 38.29 -10.10 32.77
N GLU A 276 38.78 -10.85 31.78
CA GLU A 276 39.50 -12.12 31.96
C GLU A 276 39.82 -12.78 30.60
N PRO A 277 40.95 -13.52 30.48
CA PRO A 277 41.40 -14.14 29.24
C PRO A 277 40.83 -15.56 29.08
N VAL A 278 40.29 -15.88 27.90
CA VAL A 278 40.00 -17.26 27.51
C VAL A 278 41.18 -17.81 26.70
N THR A 279 42.03 -18.58 27.37
CA THR A 279 42.88 -19.59 26.74
C THR A 279 42.06 -20.84 26.49
N GLU A 280 42.00 -21.31 25.24
CA GLU A 280 41.69 -22.71 24.94
C GLU A 280 42.66 -23.29 23.90
N PRO A 281 42.99 -24.60 24.01
CA PRO A 281 44.11 -25.23 23.34
C PRO A 281 43.74 -25.79 21.96
N VAL A 282 44.75 -25.87 21.07
CA VAL A 282 44.65 -26.50 19.75
C VAL A 282 44.64 -28.03 19.90
N PRO A 283 43.65 -28.78 19.38
CA PRO A 283 43.75 -30.22 19.28
C PRO A 283 44.48 -30.64 18.00
N ASN A 284 45.52 -31.45 18.21
CA ASN A 284 46.34 -32.14 17.23
C ASN A 284 45.49 -33.14 16.41
N ILE A 285 45.48 -33.02 15.08
CA ILE A 285 44.92 -34.04 14.17
C ILE A 285 46.10 -34.86 13.63
N GLU A 286 46.35 -36.00 14.24
CA GLU A 286 47.19 -37.04 13.67
C GLU A 286 46.50 -37.63 12.43
N ARG A 287 47.15 -37.50 11.28
CA ARG A 287 46.85 -38.26 10.07
C ARG A 287 47.37 -39.69 10.24
N SER A 288 46.46 -40.65 10.39
CA SER A 288 46.75 -42.07 10.21
C SER A 288 46.42 -42.49 8.78
N LEU A 289 47.47 -42.66 7.98
CA LEU A 289 47.48 -43.44 6.73
C LEU A 289 48.88 -44.04 6.58
N SER A 290 49.09 -45.25 7.07
CA SER A 290 49.97 -46.28 6.47
C SER A 290 49.83 -47.59 7.25
N ASP A 291 49.60 -48.65 6.47
CA ASP A 291 49.66 -50.10 6.72
C ASP A 291 48.55 -50.79 7.53
#